data_AF-A0A2U3KLY3-F1
#
_entry.id   AF-A0A2U3KLY3-F1
#
_cell.length_a   1.000
_cell.length_b   1.000
_cell.length_c   1.000
_cell.angle_alpha   90.00
_cell.angle_beta   90.00
_cell.angle_gamma   90.00
#
_symmetry.space_group_name_H-M   'P 1'
#
loop_
_entity.id
_entity.type
_entity.pdbx_description
1 polymer ?
#
loop_
_entity_poly.entity_id
_entity_poly.type
_entity_poly.pdbx_seq_one_letter_code
_entity_poly.pdbx_strand_id
1 'polypeptide(L)' 'MTNIKFVVRVRRGGTSAPAYVQRIDRTPVQMTTNRKLALMMGKFTAEDAVKSIQNSRCIPELVPVHVNA' A
#
# COMPACT_ATOMS: atom_id res chain seq x y z
N MET A 1 -2.37 22.93 6.90
CA MET A 1 -1.78 21.71 7.48
C MET A 1 -2.11 20.54 6.55
N THR A 2 -1.35 20.35 5.48
CA THR A 2 -1.60 19.31 4.48
C THR A 2 -1.17 17.97 5.06
N ASN A 3 -2.12 17.15 5.51
CA ASN A 3 -1.83 15.78 5.91
C ASN A 3 -1.64 14.97 4.62
N ILE A 4 -0.41 14.81 4.16
CA ILE A 4 -0.09 13.86 3.10
C ILE A 4 0.07 12.49 3.76
N LYS A 5 -0.80 11.55 3.39
CA LYS A 5 -0.67 10.14 3.76
C LYS A 5 -0.15 9.34 2.58
N PHE A 6 0.28 8.12 2.83
CA PHE A 6 0.80 7.23 1.80
C PHE A 6 0.02 5.94 1.79
N VAL A 7 -0.30 5.44 0.60
CA VAL A 7 -0.83 4.10 0.41
C VAL A 7 0.18 3.27 -0.37
N VAL A 8 0.27 1.98 -0.04
CA VAL A 8 1.15 1.06 -0.76
C VAL A 8 0.34 0.31 -1.79
N ARG A 9 0.64 0.55 -3.06
CA ARG A 9 0.06 -0.13 -4.21
C ARG A 9 0.98 -1.27 -4.61
N VAL A 10 0.47 -2.49 -4.70
CA VAL A 10 1.23 -3.68 -5.09
C VAL A 10 0.79 -4.09 -6.48
N ARG A 11 1.71 -4.00 -7.45
CA ARG A 11 1.52 -4.54 -8.80
C ARG A 11 1.99 -5.99 -8.79
N ARG A 12 1.11 -6.94 -9.06
CA ARG A 12 1.48 -8.33 -9.27
C ARG A 12 1.93 -8.48 -10.73
N GLY A 13 2.98 -9.25 -11.01
CA GLY A 13 3.63 -9.37 -12.33
C GLY A 13 2.80 -10.03 -13.44
N GLY A 14 1.54 -9.63 -13.63
CA GLY A 14 0.62 -10.06 -14.68
C GLY A 14 -0.53 -9.07 -14.83
N THR A 15 -1.50 -9.35 -15.70
CA THR A 15 -2.67 -8.49 -16.05
C THR A 15 -3.67 -8.27 -14.91
N SER A 16 -3.30 -8.59 -13.67
CA SER A 16 -4.19 -8.43 -12.52
C SER A 16 -4.25 -6.98 -12.06
N ALA A 17 -5.44 -6.57 -11.62
CA ALA A 17 -5.68 -5.27 -11.02
C ALA A 17 -4.67 -4.98 -9.89
N PRO A 18 -4.24 -3.71 -9.73
CA PRO A 18 -3.36 -3.33 -8.64
C PRO A 18 -4.02 -3.64 -7.29
N ALA A 19 -3.26 -4.27 -6.40
CA ALA A 19 -3.66 -4.46 -5.02
C ALA A 19 -3.14 -3.29 -4.17
N TYR A 20 -3.71 -3.12 -3.00
CA TYR A 20 -3.36 -2.11 -2.02
C TYR A 20 -3.25 -2.79 -0.65
N VAL A 21 -2.37 -2.29 0.22
CA VAL A 21 -2.33 -2.76 1.60
C VAL A 21 -3.59 -2.32 2.32
N GLN A 22 -4.32 -3.25 2.91
CA GLN A 22 -5.51 -3.00 3.73
C GLN A 22 -5.18 -3.01 5.23
N ARG A 23 -4.36 -3.96 5.67
CA ARG A 23 -3.96 -4.10 7.08
C ARG A 23 -2.57 -4.70 7.19
N ILE A 24 -1.77 -4.14 8.09
CA ILE A 24 -0.43 -4.61 8.44
C ILE A 24 -0.40 -5.42 9.75
N ASP A 25 -1.48 -5.39 10.54
CA ASP A 25 -1.57 -6.05 11.85
C ASP A 25 -1.65 -7.58 11.80
N ARG A 26 -1.73 -8.17 10.60
CA ARG A 26 -1.75 -9.63 10.39
C ARG A 26 -0.62 -10.04 9.45
N THR A 27 0.01 -11.16 9.76
CA THR A 27 0.95 -11.88 8.89
C THR A 27 0.22 -13.08 8.29
N PRO A 28 0.08 -13.19 6.96
CA PRO A 28 0.58 -12.28 5.91
C PRO A 28 -0.23 -10.96 5.81
N VAL A 29 0.44 -9.88 5.39
CA VAL A 29 -0.15 -8.54 5.20
C VAL A 29 -1.40 -8.64 4.33
N GLN A 30 -2.52 -8.12 4.83
CA GLN A 30 -3.78 -8.21 4.12
C GLN A 30 -3.81 -7.16 3.00
N MET A 31 -4.04 -7.63 1.77
CA MET A 31 -4.15 -6.79 0.58
C MET A 31 -5.59 -6.75 0.06
N THR A 32 -5.95 -5.65 -0.60
CA THR A 32 -7.27 -5.42 -1.20
C THR A 32 -7.12 -4.80 -2.58
N THR A 33 -7.98 -5.16 -3.53
CA THR A 33 -8.07 -4.48 -4.83
C THR A 33 -8.92 -3.20 -4.76
N ASN A 34 -9.64 -3.00 -3.65
CA ASN A 34 -10.47 -1.82 -3.47
C ASN A 34 -9.66 -0.66 -2.88
N ARG A 35 -9.43 0.37 -3.69
CA ARG A 35 -8.70 1.58 -3.29
C ARG A 35 -9.33 2.29 -2.06
N LYS A 36 -10.64 2.20 -1.85
CA LYS A 36 -11.32 2.83 -0.69
C LYS A 36 -10.98 2.15 0.64
N LEU A 37 -10.59 0.88 0.60
CA LEU A 37 -10.20 0.11 1.78
C LEU A 37 -8.67 0.15 2.00
N ALA A 38 -7.93 0.86 1.15
CA ALA A 38 -6.50 0.98 1.27
C ALA A 38 -6.13 1.70 2.58
N LEU A 39 -5.19 1.10 3.31
CA LEU A 39 -4.63 1.67 4.53
C LEU A 39 -3.79 2.88 4.17
N MET A 40 -4.20 4.03 4.69
CA MET A 40 -3.41 5.24 4.63
C MET A 40 -2.43 5.26 5.81
N MET A 41 -1.15 5.25 5.48
CA MET A 41 -0.05 5.14 6.43
C MET A 41 0.79 6.42 6.44
N GLY A 42 1.58 6.58 7.50
CA GLY A 42 2.69 7.53 7.50
C GLY A 42 3.79 7.08 6.54
N LYS A 43 4.69 8.00 6.17
CA LYS A 43 5.78 7.74 5.22
C LYS A 43 6.64 6.53 5.62
N PHE A 44 7.12 6.51 6.87
CA PHE A 44 7.99 5.44 7.37
C PHE A 44 7.32 4.06 7.35
N THR A 45 6.08 3.96 7.83
CA THR A 45 5.32 2.71 7.83
C THR A 45 5.03 2.22 6.41
N ALA A 46 4.74 3.14 5.48
CA ALA A 46 4.53 2.79 4.09
C ALA A 46 5.81 2.26 3.43
N GLU A 47 6.97 2.86 3.70
CA GLU A 47 8.27 2.38 3.20
C GLU A 47 8.63 0.99 3.77
N ASP A 48 8.35 0.76 5.05
CA ASP A 48 8.56 -0.55 5.68
C ASP A 48 7.66 -1.64 5.08
N ALA A 49 6.38 -1.31 4.84
CA ALA A 49 5.44 -2.21 4.18
C ALA A 49 5.86 -2.51 2.73
N VAL A 50 6.41 -1.54 1.98
CA VAL A 50 6.97 -1.77 0.64
C VAL A 50 8.09 -2.81 0.70
N LYS A 51 9.05 -2.65 1.61
CA LYS A 51 10.16 -3.61 1.77
C LYS A 51 9.67 -5.01 2.15
N SER A 52 8.70 -5.09 3.05
CA SER A 52 8.13 -6.37 3.51
C SER A 52 7.34 -7.11 2.42
N ILE A 53 6.76 -6.39 1.46
CA ILE A 53 5.94 -6.97 0.38
C ILE A 53 6.77 -7.27 -0.87
N GLN A 54 7.92 -6.60 -1.04
CA GLN A 54 8.76 -6.72 -2.22
C GLN A 54 9.18 -8.17 -2.43
N ASN A 55 8.65 -8.77 -3.49
CA ASN A 55 8.91 -10.15 -3.89
C ASN A 55 9.09 -10.20 -5.40
N SER A 56 9.72 -11.25 -5.93
CA SER A 56 9.94 -11.41 -7.38
C SER A 56 8.67 -11.24 -8.25
N ARG A 57 7.49 -11.53 -7.68
CA ARG A 57 6.19 -11.43 -8.37
C ARG A 57 5.35 -10.20 -7.99
N CYS A 58 5.77 -9.43 -7.00
CA CYS A 58 5.03 -8.29 -6.45
C CYS A 58 5.93 -7.07 -6.40
N ILE A 59 5.57 -6.04 -7.16
CA ILE A 59 6.25 -4.75 -7.22
C ILE A 59 5.42 -3.75 -6.40
N PRO A 60 5.76 -3.53 -5.13
CA PRO A 60 5.14 -2.49 -4.32
C PRO A 60 5.61 -1.09 -4.74
N GLU A 61 4.66 -0.16 -4.78
CA GLU A 61 4.82 1.23 -5.17
C GLU A 61 4.19 2.12 -4.08
N LEU A 62 4.93 3.14 -3.67
CA LEU A 62 4.45 4.13 -2.70
C LEU A 62 3.62 5.19 -3.43
N VAL A 63 2.39 5.42 -3.00
CA VAL A 63 1.51 6.43 -3.62
C VAL A 63 1.12 7.48 -2.58
N PRO A 64 1.50 8.76 -2.78
CA PRO A 64 1.07 9.85 -1.91
C PRO A 64 -0.42 10.16 -2.14
N VAL A 65 -1.14 10.41 -1.05
CA VAL A 65 -2.55 10.78 -1.03
C VAL A 65 -2.69 12.03 -0.17
N HIS A 66 -3.20 13.11 -0.78
CA HIS A 66 -3.59 14.30 -0.05
C HIS A 66 -4.91 14.03 0.65
N VAL A 67 -4.96 14.12 1.97
CA VAL A 67 -6.22 14.12 2.70
C VAL A 67 -6.55 15.55 3.13
N ASN A 68 -7.78 15.98 2.83
CA ASN A 68 -8.36 17.12 3.50
C ASN A 68 -8.91 16.63 4.85
N ALA A 69 -8.65 17.42 5.90
CA ALA A 69 -9.18 17.18 7.24
C ALA A 69 -10.68 17.48 7.30
#